data_AF-A0A821ZHH8-F1
#
_entry.id   AF-A0A821ZHH8-F1
#
_cell.length_a   1.000
_cell.length_b   1.000
_cell.length_c   1.000
_cell.angle_alpha   90.00
_cell.angle_beta   90.00
_cell.angle_gamma   90.00
#
_symmetry.space_group_name_H-M   'P 1'
#
loop_
_entity.id
_entity.type
_entity.pdbx_description
1 polymer ?
#
loop_
_entity_poly.entity_id
_entity_poly.type
_entity_poly.pdbx_seq_one_letter_code
_entity_poly.pdbx_strand_id
1 'polypeptide(L)'
;MSNIEIGLTKNPRITADELSEKAGFDIYIPDLFNGNPIASSFLQGIPQVSGEKMSIGIKVSYQYQVPWLFRHRQAITLPIVEKFFKKIKTLRSEKGTTRVQAVGYCFGGLYALLVGSKELHLADAIVGCHVSLTNETHYEQLDVPVTFVCAQQEDQFTDALRAEAEHILARKSEIPSKFLLTKGTVHGFAARPDPDNTTIMNAYKQANDFIAEWLKSHL
;
A
#
# COMPACT_ATOMS: atom_id res chain seq x y z
N MET A 1 -31.23 -2.37 -8.66
CA MET A 1 -29.95 -3.12 -8.76
C MET A 1 -29.35 -3.14 -7.38
N SER A 2 -29.30 -4.30 -6.74
CA SER A 2 -28.86 -4.47 -5.35
C SER A 2 -27.35 -4.25 -5.24
N ASN A 3 -26.95 -3.18 -4.55
CA ASN A 3 -25.55 -2.90 -4.22
C ASN A 3 -25.03 -4.00 -3.28
N ILE A 4 -24.32 -4.97 -3.83
CA ILE A 4 -23.49 -5.87 -3.03
C ILE A 4 -22.22 -5.07 -2.70
N GLU A 5 -22.23 -4.39 -1.56
CA GLU A 5 -21.04 -3.77 -0.97
C GLU A 5 -20.10 -4.87 -0.47
N ILE A 6 -19.30 -5.41 -1.39
CA ILE A 6 -18.15 -6.24 -1.05
C ILE A 6 -17.09 -5.30 -0.46
N GLY A 7 -17.10 -5.13 0.87
CA GLY A 7 -16.01 -4.76 1.80
C GLY A 7 -15.02 -3.62 1.48
N LEU A 8 -15.10 -3.01 0.30
CA LEU A 8 -14.17 -2.04 -0.24
C LEU A 8 -14.86 -0.68 -0.25
N THR A 9 -14.24 0.29 0.40
CA THR A 9 -14.68 1.68 0.33
C THR A 9 -14.53 2.22 -1.12
N LYS A 10 -15.12 3.37 -1.41
CA LYS A 10 -15.12 3.96 -2.77
C LYS A 10 -13.70 4.26 -3.29
N ASN A 11 -12.80 4.72 -2.42
CA ASN A 11 -11.47 5.21 -2.83
C ASN A 11 -10.55 4.12 -3.42
N PRO A 12 -10.39 2.93 -2.80
CA PRO A 12 -9.60 1.84 -3.40
C PRO A 12 -10.02 1.47 -4.82
N ARG A 13 -11.32 1.56 -5.14
CA ARG A 13 -11.83 1.27 -6.50
C ARG A 13 -11.40 2.35 -7.48
N ILE A 14 -11.51 3.63 -7.11
CA ILE A 14 -11.06 4.75 -7.95
C ILE A 14 -9.56 4.64 -8.23
N THR A 15 -8.74 4.44 -7.21
CA THR A 15 -7.28 4.30 -7.39
C THR A 15 -6.93 3.09 -8.26
N ALA A 16 -7.66 1.98 -8.13
CA ALA A 16 -7.47 0.82 -8.99
C ALA A 16 -7.84 1.09 -10.45
N ASP A 17 -8.95 1.78 -10.71
CA ASP A 17 -9.37 2.17 -12.05
C ASP A 17 -8.34 3.11 -12.70
N GLU A 18 -7.86 4.12 -11.95
CA GLU A 18 -6.81 5.05 -12.42
C GLU A 18 -5.49 4.34 -12.72
N LEU A 19 -5.06 3.41 -11.86
CA LEU A 19 -3.86 2.61 -12.11
C LEU A 19 -4.03 1.67 -13.30
N SER A 20 -5.21 1.06 -13.45
CA SER A 20 -5.53 0.21 -14.60
C SER A 20 -5.41 1.00 -15.90
N GLU A 21 -5.98 2.21 -15.94
CA GLU A 21 -5.90 3.11 -17.10
C GLU A 21 -4.47 3.55 -17.40
N LYS A 22 -3.69 3.93 -16.38
CA LYS A 22 -2.31 4.44 -16.56
C LYS A 22 -1.28 3.36 -16.90
N ALA A 23 -1.44 2.17 -16.34
CA ALA A 23 -0.49 1.07 -16.49
C ALA A 23 -0.90 0.07 -17.59
N GLY A 24 -2.19 0.03 -17.97
CA GLY A 24 -2.71 -0.91 -18.97
C GLY A 24 -2.84 -2.34 -18.44
N PHE A 25 -3.04 -2.52 -17.13
CA PHE A 25 -3.14 -3.84 -16.49
C PHE A 25 -4.52 -4.09 -15.87
N ASP A 26 -4.93 -5.35 -15.84
CA ASP A 26 -6.03 -5.80 -15.01
C ASP A 26 -5.65 -5.61 -13.53
N ILE A 27 -6.42 -4.80 -12.79
CA ILE A 27 -6.22 -4.61 -11.35
C ILE A 27 -7.26 -5.42 -10.57
N TYR A 28 -6.79 -6.27 -9.66
CA TYR A 28 -7.65 -7.07 -8.79
C TYR A 28 -7.47 -6.60 -7.35
N ILE A 29 -8.57 -6.34 -6.66
CA ILE A 29 -8.55 -5.85 -5.27
C ILE A 29 -9.09 -6.93 -4.34
N PRO A 30 -8.29 -7.44 -3.38
CA PRO A 30 -8.79 -8.34 -2.35
C PRO A 30 -9.57 -7.57 -1.27
N ASP A 31 -10.64 -8.17 -0.75
CA ASP A 31 -11.21 -7.74 0.52
C ASP A 31 -10.37 -8.30 1.68
N LEU A 32 -9.35 -7.53 2.09
CA LEU A 32 -8.47 -7.89 3.21
C LEU A 32 -9.20 -7.97 4.55
N PHE A 33 -10.40 -7.39 4.64
CA PHE A 33 -11.09 -7.18 5.90
C PHE A 33 -12.34 -8.05 6.05
N ASN A 34 -12.63 -8.91 5.07
CA ASN A 34 -13.80 -9.80 5.07
C ASN A 34 -15.11 -9.06 5.41
N GLY A 35 -15.34 -7.93 4.73
CA GLY A 35 -16.50 -7.06 4.95
C GLY A 35 -16.43 -6.17 6.18
N ASN A 36 -15.30 -6.11 6.89
CA ASN A 36 -15.12 -5.29 8.09
C ASN A 36 -14.03 -4.21 7.94
N PRO A 37 -14.14 -3.29 6.96
CA PRO A 37 -13.16 -2.23 6.79
C PRO A 37 -13.14 -1.28 7.99
N ILE A 38 -12.05 -0.53 8.15
CA ILE A 38 -11.99 0.54 9.16
C ILE A 38 -13.07 1.59 8.85
N ALA A 39 -13.78 2.05 9.88
CA ALA A 39 -14.84 3.03 9.68
C ALA A 39 -14.24 4.36 9.17
N SER A 40 -14.87 4.95 8.16
CA SER A 40 -14.41 6.19 7.52
C SER A 40 -14.33 7.38 8.51
N SER A 41 -15.14 7.37 9.57
CA SER A 41 -15.08 8.35 10.65
C SER A 41 -13.72 8.38 11.37
N PHE A 42 -13.01 7.25 11.45
CA PHE A 42 -11.66 7.21 12.03
C PHE A 42 -10.60 7.80 11.11
N LEU A 43 -10.90 7.97 9.82
CA LEU A 43 -10.03 8.61 8.85
C LEU A 43 -10.28 10.12 8.76
N GLN A 44 -11.39 10.62 9.34
CA GLN A 44 -11.74 12.03 9.34
C GLN A 44 -10.82 12.81 10.29
N GLY A 45 -10.27 13.92 9.77
CA GLY A 45 -9.39 14.83 10.49
C GLY A 45 -7.94 14.35 10.68
N ILE A 46 -7.57 13.19 10.13
CA ILE A 46 -6.14 12.90 9.93
C ILE A 46 -5.61 14.03 9.04
N PRO A 47 -4.48 14.67 9.41
CA PRO A 47 -3.85 15.72 8.64
C PRO A 47 -3.83 15.42 7.14
N GLN A 48 -3.90 16.47 6.33
CA GLN A 48 -3.79 16.37 4.87
C GLN A 48 -2.45 16.91 4.39
N VAL A 49 -1.87 17.88 5.09
CA VAL A 49 -0.57 18.48 4.75
C VAL A 49 0.44 18.37 5.88
N SER A 50 1.72 18.32 5.50
CA SER A 50 2.82 18.30 6.46
C SER A 50 2.82 19.55 7.34
N GLY A 51 3.08 19.38 8.64
CA GLY A 51 3.06 20.45 9.64
C GLY A 51 1.70 20.69 10.31
N GLU A 52 0.60 20.11 9.80
CA GLU A 52 -0.68 20.13 10.50
C GLU A 52 -0.60 19.27 11.77
N LYS A 53 -1.03 19.86 12.90
CA LYS A 53 -1.12 19.14 14.16
C LYS A 53 -2.39 18.31 14.17
N MET A 54 -2.24 17.01 14.34
CA MET A 54 -3.35 16.13 14.65
C MET A 54 -4.03 16.58 15.95
N SER A 55 -5.34 16.76 15.90
CA SER A 55 -6.11 17.16 17.09
C SER A 55 -6.02 16.08 18.18
N ILE A 56 -6.16 16.48 19.45
CA ILE A 56 -6.13 15.56 20.59
C ILE A 56 -7.24 14.50 20.47
N GLY A 57 -8.44 14.88 20.01
CA GLY A 57 -9.54 13.92 19.79
C GLY A 57 -9.18 12.83 18.78
N ILE A 58 -8.38 13.17 17.76
CA ILE A 58 -7.96 12.21 16.73
C ILE A 58 -6.83 11.33 17.23
N LYS A 59 -5.85 11.87 17.96
CA LYS A 59 -4.83 11.05 18.66
C LYS A 59 -5.46 10.04 19.63
N VAL A 60 -6.46 10.47 20.39
CA VAL A 60 -7.27 9.60 21.25
C VAL A 60 -8.04 8.59 20.39
N SER A 61 -8.49 8.95 19.19
CA SER A 61 -9.21 8.01 18.32
C SER A 61 -8.37 6.86 17.75
N TYR A 62 -7.05 7.04 17.61
CA TYR A 62 -6.14 5.96 17.18
C TYR A 62 -6.20 4.74 18.11
N GLN A 63 -6.46 4.94 19.41
CA GLN A 63 -6.60 3.82 20.35
C GLN A 63 -7.81 2.93 20.01
N TYR A 64 -8.86 3.49 19.40
CA TYR A 64 -10.04 2.72 18.96
C TYR A 64 -9.76 1.91 17.69
N GLN A 65 -8.62 2.12 17.03
CA GLN A 65 -8.17 1.26 15.93
C GLN A 65 -7.53 -0.04 16.45
N VAL A 66 -7.11 -0.11 17.72
CA VAL A 66 -6.44 -1.30 18.29
C VAL A 66 -7.31 -2.57 18.19
N PRO A 67 -8.61 -2.56 18.55
CA PRO A 67 -9.47 -3.72 18.35
C PRO A 67 -9.63 -4.12 16.89
N TRP A 68 -9.59 -3.16 15.96
CA TRP A 68 -9.64 -3.43 14.52
C TRP A 68 -8.33 -4.07 14.04
N LEU A 69 -7.18 -3.52 14.43
CA LEU A 69 -5.85 -4.08 14.16
C LEU A 69 -5.70 -5.50 14.71
N PHE A 70 -6.26 -5.80 15.88
CA PHE A 70 -6.24 -7.15 16.44
C PHE A 70 -7.07 -8.15 15.62
N ARG A 71 -8.25 -7.73 15.14
CA ARG A 71 -9.13 -8.56 14.28
C ARG A 71 -8.50 -8.81 12.92
N HIS A 72 -7.74 -7.85 12.41
CA HIS A 72 -7.06 -7.90 11.12
C HIS A 72 -5.54 -8.09 11.24
N ARG A 73 -5.07 -8.67 12.35
CA ARG A 73 -3.64 -8.92 12.56
C ARG A 73 -3.11 -9.86 11.49
N GLN A 74 -1.79 -9.86 11.29
CA GLN A 74 -1.13 -10.66 10.25
C GLN A 74 -1.59 -12.11 10.18
N ALA A 75 -1.74 -12.80 11.32
CA ALA A 75 -2.19 -14.19 11.38
C ALA A 75 -3.61 -14.45 10.81
N ILE A 76 -4.44 -13.40 10.71
CA ILE A 76 -5.80 -13.48 10.14
C ILE A 76 -5.78 -13.04 8.67
N THR A 77 -5.10 -11.94 8.37
CA THR A 77 -5.14 -11.30 7.05
C THR A 77 -4.22 -11.97 6.04
N LEU A 78 -3.05 -12.47 6.47
CA LEU A 78 -2.07 -13.09 5.57
C LEU A 78 -2.65 -14.30 4.81
N PRO A 79 -3.40 -15.24 5.43
CA PRO A 79 -4.07 -16.31 4.70
C PRO A 79 -5.05 -15.82 3.62
N ILE A 80 -5.71 -14.68 3.82
CA ILE A 80 -6.61 -14.06 2.83
C ILE A 80 -5.79 -13.59 1.62
N VAL A 81 -4.68 -12.90 1.88
CA VAL A 81 -3.74 -12.42 0.86
C VAL A 81 -3.18 -13.60 0.06
N GLU A 82 -2.64 -14.62 0.73
CA GLU A 82 -2.08 -15.79 0.05
C GLU A 82 -3.12 -16.50 -0.84
N LYS A 83 -4.33 -16.73 -0.30
CA LYS A 83 -5.42 -17.37 -1.05
C LYS A 83 -5.78 -16.54 -2.28
N PHE A 84 -5.80 -15.23 -2.15
CA PHE A 84 -6.07 -14.32 -3.26
C PHE A 84 -4.99 -14.40 -4.34
N PHE A 85 -3.71 -14.28 -3.97
CA PHE A 85 -2.60 -14.39 -4.93
C PHE A 85 -2.58 -15.73 -5.65
N LYS A 86 -2.78 -16.85 -4.92
CA LYS A 86 -2.88 -18.18 -5.52
C LYS A 86 -4.02 -18.24 -6.55
N LYS A 87 -5.20 -17.70 -6.22
CA LYS A 87 -6.34 -17.63 -7.15
C LYS A 87 -6.03 -16.78 -8.39
N ILE A 88 -5.42 -15.60 -8.23
CA ILE A 88 -5.08 -14.74 -9.37
C ILE A 88 -4.04 -15.42 -10.26
N LYS A 89 -3.00 -16.06 -9.70
CA LYS A 89 -2.02 -16.80 -10.49
C LYS A 89 -2.65 -17.93 -11.30
N THR A 90 -3.61 -18.68 -10.74
CA THR A 90 -4.39 -19.68 -11.49
C THR A 90 -5.15 -19.05 -12.65
N LEU A 91 -5.93 -17.99 -12.40
CA LEU A 91 -6.69 -17.29 -13.44
C LEU A 91 -5.81 -16.70 -14.55
N ARG A 92 -4.61 -16.20 -14.19
CA ARG A 92 -3.66 -15.65 -15.15
C ARG A 92 -2.95 -16.74 -15.95
N SER A 93 -2.69 -17.91 -15.35
CA SER A 93 -2.07 -19.04 -16.07
C SER A 93 -2.91 -19.50 -17.26
N GLU A 94 -4.24 -19.44 -17.15
CA GLU A 94 -5.18 -19.71 -18.24
C GLU A 94 -5.05 -18.70 -19.40
N LYS A 95 -4.54 -17.49 -19.10
CA LYS A 95 -4.23 -16.42 -20.07
C LYS A 95 -2.75 -16.40 -20.49
N GLY A 96 -1.97 -17.43 -20.14
CA GLY A 96 -0.59 -17.60 -20.60
C GLY A 96 0.49 -16.86 -19.80
N THR A 97 0.19 -16.32 -18.62
CA THR A 97 1.20 -15.74 -17.72
C THR A 97 0.87 -15.99 -16.26
N THR A 98 1.86 -16.23 -15.41
CA THR A 98 1.66 -16.29 -13.95
C THR A 98 2.18 -15.06 -13.24
N ARG A 99 2.66 -14.05 -13.99
CA ARG A 99 3.25 -12.85 -13.41
C ARG A 99 2.18 -11.98 -12.78
N VAL A 100 2.40 -11.60 -11.52
CA VAL A 100 1.51 -10.78 -10.71
C VAL A 100 2.36 -9.83 -9.89
N GLN A 101 2.02 -8.54 -9.92
CA GLN A 101 2.65 -7.53 -9.06
C GLN A 101 1.71 -7.14 -7.92
N ALA A 102 2.26 -6.53 -6.86
CA ALA A 102 1.48 -6.09 -5.70
C ALA A 102 1.66 -4.58 -5.46
N VAL A 103 0.55 -3.87 -5.21
CA VAL A 103 0.57 -2.49 -4.71
C VAL A 103 -0.13 -2.48 -3.36
N GLY A 104 0.56 -2.05 -2.32
CA GLY A 104 0.04 -1.97 -0.96
C GLY A 104 0.05 -0.55 -0.40
N TYR A 105 -1.05 -0.13 0.21
CA TYR A 105 -1.20 1.19 0.83
C TYR A 105 -1.37 1.06 2.35
N CYS A 106 -0.61 1.80 3.16
CA CYS A 106 -0.69 1.78 4.63
C CYS A 106 -0.59 0.35 5.15
N PHE A 107 -1.66 -0.14 5.77
CA PHE A 107 -1.84 -1.51 6.25
C PHE A 107 -1.59 -2.55 5.15
N GLY A 108 -2.03 -2.29 3.91
CA GLY A 108 -1.76 -3.14 2.76
C GLY A 108 -0.29 -3.17 2.35
N GLY A 109 0.50 -2.17 2.75
CA GLY A 109 1.93 -2.08 2.50
C GLY A 109 2.70 -3.24 3.14
N LEU A 110 2.40 -3.60 4.39
CA LEU A 110 2.97 -4.78 5.04
C LEU A 110 2.78 -6.04 4.18
N TYR A 111 1.56 -6.27 3.71
CA TYR A 111 1.25 -7.46 2.92
C TYR A 111 1.89 -7.43 1.54
N ALA A 112 2.09 -6.26 0.93
CA ALA A 112 2.89 -6.12 -0.28
C ALA A 112 4.34 -6.56 -0.04
N LEU A 113 4.95 -6.18 1.09
CA LEU A 113 6.30 -6.65 1.44
C LEU A 113 6.32 -8.16 1.70
N LEU A 114 5.33 -8.70 2.42
CA LEU A 114 5.25 -10.13 2.70
C LEU A 114 5.15 -10.96 1.42
N VAL A 115 4.29 -10.57 0.46
CA VAL A 115 4.16 -11.32 -0.80
C VAL A 115 5.39 -11.19 -1.71
N GLY A 116 6.19 -10.12 -1.57
CA GLY A 116 7.48 -9.96 -2.24
C GLY A 116 8.68 -10.42 -1.41
N SER A 117 8.44 -11.17 -0.33
CA SER A 117 9.49 -11.76 0.49
C SER A 117 9.95 -13.10 -0.07
N LYS A 118 11.19 -13.48 0.25
CA LYS A 118 11.78 -14.78 -0.06
C LYS A 118 10.97 -15.96 0.44
N GLU A 119 10.29 -15.79 1.58
CA GLU A 119 9.49 -16.85 2.18
C GLU A 119 8.23 -17.15 1.36
N LEU A 120 7.51 -16.12 0.90
CA LEU A 120 6.25 -16.29 0.19
C LEU A 120 6.38 -16.28 -1.34
N HIS A 121 7.19 -15.36 -1.86
CA HIS A 121 7.48 -15.18 -3.29
C HIS A 121 6.22 -15.25 -4.18
N LEU A 122 5.18 -14.53 -3.75
CA LEU A 122 3.87 -14.53 -4.41
C LEU A 122 3.72 -13.40 -5.42
N ALA A 123 4.51 -12.33 -5.34
CA ALA A 123 4.53 -11.24 -6.32
C ALA A 123 5.88 -11.16 -7.03
N ASP A 124 5.88 -10.77 -8.31
CA ASP A 124 7.06 -10.63 -9.16
C ASP A 124 7.75 -9.26 -9.02
N ALA A 125 7.01 -8.26 -8.55
CA ALA A 125 7.50 -6.94 -8.15
C ALA A 125 6.44 -6.27 -7.28
N ILE A 126 6.86 -5.34 -6.43
CA ILE A 126 5.99 -4.76 -5.41
C ILE A 126 6.15 -3.24 -5.29
N VAL A 127 5.08 -2.60 -4.80
CA VAL A 127 5.01 -1.19 -4.47
C VAL A 127 4.47 -1.04 -3.05
N GLY A 128 5.21 -0.38 -2.17
CA GLY A 128 4.77 -0.01 -0.82
C GLY A 128 4.47 1.49 -0.72
N CYS A 129 3.21 1.87 -0.52
CA CYS A 129 2.81 3.26 -0.33
C CYS A 129 2.55 3.54 1.15
N HIS A 130 3.29 4.51 1.71
CA HIS A 130 3.23 4.94 3.12
C HIS A 130 3.07 3.74 4.06
N VAL A 131 4.03 2.81 3.99
CA VAL A 131 3.91 1.47 4.62
C VAL A 131 3.73 1.57 6.13
N SER A 132 3.06 0.58 6.72
CA SER A 132 2.74 0.54 8.14
C SER A 132 2.93 -0.87 8.67
N LEU A 133 3.19 -0.98 9.98
CA LEU A 133 3.39 -2.26 10.69
C LEU A 133 4.59 -3.06 10.16
N THR A 134 5.63 -2.37 9.70
CA THR A 134 6.87 -2.95 9.16
C THR A 134 8.06 -2.66 10.08
N ASN A 135 9.14 -3.41 9.87
CA ASN A 135 10.41 -3.29 10.56
C ASN A 135 11.53 -3.78 9.62
N GLU A 136 12.77 -3.79 10.09
CA GLU A 136 13.97 -4.13 9.33
C GLU A 136 13.87 -5.51 8.68
N THR A 137 13.35 -6.51 9.40
CA THR A 137 13.27 -7.89 8.90
C THR A 137 12.40 -8.01 7.66
N HIS A 138 11.36 -7.19 7.54
CA HIS A 138 10.53 -7.17 6.34
C HIS A 138 11.33 -6.75 5.10
N TYR A 139 12.24 -5.78 5.23
CA TYR A 139 13.08 -5.33 4.11
C TYR A 139 14.23 -6.29 3.82
N GLU A 140 14.79 -6.93 4.86
CA GLU A 140 15.80 -7.98 4.72
C GLU A 140 15.26 -9.19 3.95
N GLN A 141 13.98 -9.53 4.13
CA GLN A 141 13.35 -10.67 3.47
C GLN A 141 12.93 -10.40 2.02
N LEU A 142 12.93 -9.15 1.54
CA LEU A 142 12.54 -8.86 0.15
C LEU A 142 13.49 -9.51 -0.85
N ASP A 143 12.92 -10.18 -1.86
CA ASP A 143 13.67 -10.86 -2.92
C ASP A 143 13.20 -10.53 -4.35
N VAL A 144 12.27 -9.58 -4.47
CA VAL A 144 11.75 -9.09 -5.75
C VAL A 144 11.92 -7.58 -5.89
N PRO A 145 11.94 -7.03 -7.11
CA PRO A 145 11.97 -5.59 -7.33
C PRO A 145 10.92 -4.87 -6.47
N VAL A 146 11.34 -3.82 -5.77
CA VAL A 146 10.49 -3.07 -4.84
C VAL A 146 10.60 -1.57 -5.05
N THR A 147 9.48 -0.84 -4.98
CA THR A 147 9.55 0.61 -4.83
C THR A 147 8.65 1.12 -3.70
N PHE A 148 9.02 2.25 -3.12
CA PHE A 148 8.29 2.89 -2.05
C PHE A 148 7.81 4.29 -2.43
N VAL A 149 6.55 4.58 -2.12
CA VAL A 149 5.98 5.93 -2.18
C VAL A 149 5.87 6.43 -0.74
N CYS A 150 6.72 7.37 -0.37
CA CYS A 150 6.89 7.84 1.01
C CYS A 150 6.30 9.23 1.16
N ALA A 151 5.52 9.45 2.22
CA ALA A 151 5.17 10.80 2.63
C ALA A 151 6.36 11.48 3.34
N GLN A 152 6.37 12.81 3.37
CA GLN A 152 7.38 13.54 4.14
C GLN A 152 7.20 13.36 5.65
N GLN A 153 5.95 13.38 6.13
CA GLN A 153 5.63 13.23 7.53
C GLN A 153 4.91 11.89 7.75
N GLU A 154 5.66 10.93 8.28
CA GLU A 154 5.23 9.57 8.59
C GLU A 154 5.34 9.31 10.11
N ASP A 155 4.38 8.57 10.65
CA ASP A 155 4.38 8.12 12.05
C ASP A 155 4.93 6.68 12.20
N GLN A 156 4.72 5.83 11.19
CA GLN A 156 5.18 4.44 11.20
C GLN A 156 6.42 4.23 10.33
N PHE A 157 6.39 4.65 9.06
CA PHE A 157 7.57 4.59 8.19
C PHE A 157 8.45 5.84 8.36
N THR A 158 8.94 6.01 9.58
CA THR A 158 9.75 7.17 9.99
C THR A 158 11.00 7.34 9.13
N ASP A 159 11.60 8.54 9.15
CA ASP A 159 12.86 8.79 8.42
C ASP A 159 13.98 7.82 8.80
N ALA A 160 14.06 7.42 10.07
CA ALA A 160 15.04 6.43 10.52
C ALA A 160 14.78 5.05 9.92
N LEU A 161 13.52 4.58 9.94
CA LEU A 161 13.15 3.29 9.38
C LEU A 161 13.28 3.27 7.84
N ARG A 162 12.98 4.39 7.18
CA ARG A 162 13.20 4.56 5.73
C ARG A 162 14.68 4.53 5.39
N ALA A 163 15.53 5.25 6.14
CA ALA A 163 16.97 5.22 5.94
C ALA A 163 17.55 3.81 6.13
N GLU A 164 17.06 3.05 7.11
CA GLU A 164 17.46 1.65 7.30
C GLU A 164 16.98 0.77 6.15
N ALA A 165 15.74 0.95 5.68
CA ALA A 165 15.23 0.23 4.51
C ALA A 165 16.06 0.53 3.24
N GLU A 166 16.40 1.80 2.99
CA GLU A 166 17.28 2.22 1.90
C GLU A 166 18.66 1.55 2.02
N HIS A 167 19.24 1.53 3.22
CA HIS A 167 20.53 0.90 3.47
C HIS A 167 20.50 -0.62 3.28
N ILE A 168 19.47 -1.31 3.77
CA ILE A 168 19.27 -2.75 3.57
C ILE A 168 19.15 -3.08 2.08
N LEU A 169 18.33 -2.34 1.35
CA LEU A 169 18.06 -2.59 -0.07
C LEU A 169 19.24 -2.22 -0.97
N ALA A 170 20.03 -1.20 -0.62
CA ALA A 170 21.25 -0.86 -1.34
C ALA A 170 22.29 -1.99 -1.34
N ARG A 171 22.27 -2.87 -0.32
CA ARG A 171 23.14 -4.07 -0.26
C ARG A 171 22.65 -5.23 -1.13
N LYS A 172 21.44 -5.14 -1.70
CA LYS A 172 20.83 -6.15 -2.57
C LYS A 172 20.92 -5.69 -4.03
N SER A 173 22.13 -5.61 -4.59
CA SER A 173 22.39 -5.04 -5.94
C SER A 173 21.54 -5.64 -7.06
N GLU A 174 21.19 -6.91 -6.94
CA GLU A 174 20.40 -7.66 -7.92
C GLU A 174 18.89 -7.38 -7.85
N ILE A 175 18.43 -6.68 -6.81
CA ILE A 175 17.02 -6.37 -6.57
C ILE A 175 16.83 -4.87 -6.79
N PRO A 176 16.26 -4.43 -7.94
CA PRO A 176 15.97 -3.04 -8.19
C PRO A 176 15.12 -2.46 -7.05
N SER A 177 15.59 -1.35 -6.49
CA SER A 177 14.85 -0.61 -5.46
C SER A 177 14.83 0.89 -5.75
N LYS A 178 13.69 1.53 -5.47
CA LYS A 178 13.49 2.99 -5.64
C LYS A 178 12.61 3.55 -4.54
N PHE A 179 12.83 4.81 -4.18
CA PHE A 179 12.04 5.54 -3.19
C PHE A 179 11.60 6.89 -3.78
N LEU A 180 10.29 7.17 -3.71
CA LEU A 180 9.71 8.47 -4.01
C LEU A 180 9.32 9.16 -2.70
N LEU A 181 10.18 10.06 -2.22
CA LEU A 181 9.84 10.93 -1.08
C LEU A 181 9.07 12.16 -1.59
N THR A 182 7.81 12.29 -1.19
CA THR A 182 6.93 13.36 -1.66
C THR A 182 6.85 14.46 -0.60
N LYS A 183 7.31 15.68 -0.94
CA LYS A 183 7.33 16.82 -0.01
C LYS A 183 5.92 17.36 0.25
N GLY A 184 5.69 17.88 1.46
CA GLY A 184 4.42 18.51 1.84
C GLY A 184 3.29 17.52 2.17
N THR A 185 3.54 16.22 2.03
CA THR A 185 2.53 15.17 2.23
C THR A 185 2.67 14.48 3.58
N VAL A 186 1.58 13.82 3.97
CA VAL A 186 1.47 13.03 5.20
C VAL A 186 0.97 11.64 4.88
N HIS A 187 0.94 10.78 5.90
CA HIS A 187 0.42 9.43 5.81
C HIS A 187 -0.95 9.36 5.11
N GLY A 188 -1.04 8.51 4.07
CA GLY A 188 -2.26 8.29 3.30
C GLY A 188 -2.47 9.21 2.09
N PHE A 189 -1.57 10.16 1.79
CA PHE A 189 -1.75 11.09 0.66
C PHE A 189 -1.98 10.38 -0.69
N ALA A 190 -1.38 9.19 -0.87
CA ALA A 190 -1.49 8.38 -2.08
C ALA A 190 -2.78 7.54 -2.18
N ALA A 191 -3.62 7.52 -1.13
CA ALA A 191 -4.85 6.73 -1.08
C ALA A 191 -6.11 7.56 -0.77
N ARG A 192 -5.94 8.72 -0.14
CA ARG A 192 -7.03 9.59 0.31
C ARG A 192 -6.64 11.06 0.16
N PRO A 193 -6.36 11.52 -1.07
CA PRO A 193 -6.03 12.91 -1.30
C PRO A 193 -7.23 13.81 -1.00
N ASP A 194 -6.95 15.00 -0.46
CA ASP A 194 -7.94 16.06 -0.36
C ASP A 194 -8.17 16.68 -1.75
N PRO A 195 -9.37 16.52 -2.36
CA PRO A 195 -9.66 16.99 -3.71
C PRO A 195 -9.60 18.52 -3.85
N ASP A 196 -9.80 19.25 -2.75
CA ASP A 196 -9.79 20.72 -2.75
C ASP A 196 -8.37 21.28 -2.55
N ASN A 197 -7.40 20.42 -2.24
CA ASN A 197 -6.00 20.79 -2.08
C ASN A 197 -5.18 20.42 -3.32
N THR A 198 -4.96 21.40 -4.21
CA THR A 198 -4.20 21.22 -5.45
C THR A 198 -2.80 20.63 -5.23
N THR A 199 -2.13 20.99 -4.14
CA THR A 199 -0.78 20.46 -3.83
C THR A 199 -0.83 18.97 -3.52
N ILE A 200 -1.78 18.54 -2.70
CA ILE A 200 -1.97 17.12 -2.36
C ILE A 200 -2.49 16.33 -3.56
N MET A 201 -3.38 16.90 -4.37
CA MET A 201 -3.82 16.27 -5.61
C MET A 201 -2.69 16.09 -6.63
N ASN A 202 -1.78 17.06 -6.74
CA ASN A 202 -0.61 16.92 -7.60
C ASN A 202 0.35 15.84 -7.08
N ALA A 203 0.57 15.79 -5.76
CA ALA A 203 1.36 14.74 -5.12
C ALA A 203 0.75 13.34 -5.33
N TYR A 204 -0.57 13.20 -5.19
CA TYR A 204 -1.30 11.96 -5.47
C TYR A 204 -1.14 11.52 -6.94
N LYS A 205 -1.28 12.46 -7.89
CA LYS A 205 -1.07 12.17 -9.32
C LYS A 205 0.36 11.73 -9.60
N GLN A 206 1.35 12.43 -9.04
CA GLN A 206 2.76 12.04 -9.15
C GLN A 206 3.01 10.64 -8.60
N ALA A 207 2.44 10.30 -7.44
CA ALA A 207 2.51 8.96 -6.89
C ALA A 207 1.91 7.93 -7.85
N ASN A 208 0.70 8.16 -8.37
CA ASN A 208 0.06 7.23 -9.31
C ASN A 208 0.86 7.05 -10.61
N ASP A 209 1.43 8.12 -11.16
CA ASP A 209 2.29 8.04 -12.35
C ASP A 209 3.54 7.21 -12.08
N PHE A 210 4.20 7.46 -10.95
CA PHE A 210 5.38 6.70 -10.50
C PHE A 210 5.07 5.21 -10.29
N ILE A 211 3.93 4.89 -9.66
CA ILE A 211 3.47 3.51 -9.48
C ILE A 211 3.22 2.86 -10.84
N ALA A 212 2.50 3.53 -11.75
CA ALA A 212 2.21 2.99 -13.07
C ALA A 212 3.48 2.72 -13.88
N GLU A 213 4.47 3.62 -13.84
CA GLU A 213 5.78 3.42 -14.47
C GLU A 213 6.53 2.23 -13.88
N TRP A 214 6.51 2.07 -12.56
CA TRP A 214 7.10 0.92 -11.90
C TRP A 214 6.45 -0.39 -12.36
N LEU A 215 5.12 -0.45 -12.36
CA LEU A 215 4.38 -1.62 -12.80
C LEU A 215 4.73 -1.98 -14.26
N LYS A 216 4.75 -0.99 -15.16
CA LYS A 216 5.07 -1.21 -16.58
C LYS A 216 6.50 -1.72 -16.81
N SER A 217 7.44 -1.33 -15.96
CA SER A 217 8.85 -1.74 -16.11
C SER A 217 9.14 -3.14 -15.55
N HIS A 218 8.21 -3.77 -14.83
CA HIS A 218 8.46 -5.02 -14.11
C HIS A 218 7.37 -6.10 -14.31
N LEU A 219 6.42 -5.96 -15.25
CA LEU A 219 5.42 -6.99 -15.59
C LEU A 219 5.78 -7.77 -16.86
#